data_AF-A0A949JJS7-F1
#
_entry.id   AF-A0A949JJS7-F1
#
_cell.length_a   1.000
_cell.length_b   1.000
_cell.length_c   1.000
_cell.angle_alpha   90.00
_cell.angle_beta   90.00
_cell.angle_gamma   90.00
#
_symmetry.space_group_name_H-M   'P 1'
#
loop_
_entity.id
_entity.type
_entity.pdbx_description
1 polymer ?
#
loop_
_entity_poly.entity_id
_entity_poly.type
_entity_poly.pdbx_seq_one_letter_code
_entity_poly.pdbx_strand_id
1 'polypeptide(L)'
;MGIAHLKSQLKKQSELLGEFGKKELDLQKAILERNWPAMDSVMPELERLSATLEAVERRRHSVVSKLKLAAGLEESAPFAELVLKVKPRDRAELTSLYRDLQISVLRVKNHTSGIDSYVRNSVRTANTVLGEFFPERKGTIYSRSGAHSPVRGSAMVLNHEL
;
A
#
# COMPACT_ATOMS: atom_id res chain seq x y z
N MET A 1 -4.99 30.08 -13.34
CA MET A 1 -5.50 29.38 -12.13
C MET A 1 -4.99 27.94 -11.99
N GLY A 2 -4.75 27.19 -13.08
CA GLY A 2 -4.35 25.76 -12.99
C GLY A 2 -3.03 25.44 -12.28
N ILE A 3 -2.00 26.30 -12.38
CA ILE A 3 -0.70 26.05 -11.75
C ILE A 3 -0.74 26.12 -10.22
N ALA A 4 -1.42 27.13 -9.66
CA ALA A 4 -1.61 27.23 -8.21
C ALA A 4 -2.38 26.03 -7.65
N HIS A 5 -3.39 25.57 -8.40
CA HIS A 5 -4.13 24.37 -8.04
C HIS A 5 -3.26 23.11 -8.10
N LEU A 6 -2.43 22.93 -9.13
CA LEU A 6 -1.47 21.83 -9.22
C LEU A 6 -0.51 21.80 -8.03
N LYS A 7 0.07 22.96 -7.67
CA LYS A 7 0.94 23.10 -6.49
C LYS A 7 0.23 22.63 -5.21
N SER A 8 -1.03 23.06 -5.02
CA SER A 8 -1.83 22.64 -3.86
C SER A 8 -2.07 21.12 -3.81
N GLN A 9 -2.31 20.49 -4.97
CA GLN A 9 -2.50 19.03 -5.03
C GLN A 9 -1.21 18.27 -4.73
N LEU A 10 -0.07 18.71 -5.26
CA LEU A 10 1.24 18.11 -4.98
C LEU A 10 1.57 18.17 -3.49
N LYS A 11 1.37 19.33 -2.85
CA LYS A 11 1.61 19.52 -1.41
C LYS A 11 0.71 18.61 -0.58
N LYS A 12 -0.59 18.65 -0.84
CA LYS A 12 -1.59 17.83 -0.12
C LYS A 12 -1.28 16.34 -0.25
N GLN A 13 -0.88 15.88 -1.43
CA GLN A 13 -0.55 14.48 -1.64
C GLN A 13 0.72 14.06 -0.89
N SER A 14 1.75 14.91 -0.86
CA SER A 14 2.97 14.63 -0.09
C SER A 14 2.68 14.58 1.42
N GLU A 15 1.85 15.49 1.93
CA GLU A 15 1.39 15.49 3.33
C GLU A 15 0.63 14.19 3.68
N LEU A 16 -0.34 13.80 2.85
CA LEU A 16 -1.11 12.58 3.04
C LEU A 16 -0.24 11.31 2.97
N LEU A 17 0.75 11.27 2.08
CA LEU A 17 1.71 10.15 2.03
C LEU A 17 2.57 10.10 3.29
N GLY A 18 2.94 11.27 3.84
CA GLY A 18 3.64 11.36 5.12
C GLY A 18 2.80 10.84 6.28
N GLU A 19 1.51 11.19 6.33
CA GLU A 19 0.58 10.66 7.33
C GLU A 19 0.36 9.15 7.17
N PHE A 20 0.17 8.69 5.94
CA PHE A 20 0.02 7.28 5.61
C PHE A 20 1.26 6.47 6.06
N GLY A 21 2.46 6.94 5.73
CA GLY A 21 3.71 6.30 6.14
C GLY A 21 3.90 6.23 7.66
N LYS A 22 3.45 7.25 8.41
CA LYS A 22 3.45 7.19 9.89
C LYS A 22 2.51 6.09 10.39
N LYS A 23 1.32 5.98 9.81
CA LYS A 23 0.35 4.93 10.17
C LYS A 23 0.82 3.54 9.78
N GLU A 24 1.57 3.39 8.68
CA GLU A 24 2.24 2.13 8.34
C GLU A 24 3.29 1.75 9.40
N LEU A 25 4.04 2.71 9.94
CA LEU A 25 4.98 2.45 11.02
C LEU A 25 4.27 2.05 12.32
N ASP A 26 3.15 2.69 12.65
CA ASP A 26 2.30 2.30 13.79
C ASP A 26 1.77 0.86 13.62
N LEU A 27 1.32 0.51 12.42
CA LEU A 27 0.90 -0.85 12.06
C LEU A 27 2.06 -1.85 12.20
N GLN A 28 3.24 -1.50 11.68
CA GLN A 28 4.43 -2.34 11.79
C GLN A 28 4.76 -2.62 13.26
N LYS A 29 4.73 -1.58 14.11
CA LYS A 29 4.97 -1.71 15.55
C LYS A 29 3.94 -2.63 16.21
N ALA A 30 2.66 -2.43 15.92
CA ALA A 30 1.58 -3.29 16.45
C ALA A 30 1.77 -4.76 16.06
N ILE A 31 2.19 -5.03 14.81
CA ILE A 31 2.49 -6.39 14.34
C ILE A 31 3.69 -6.99 15.11
N LEU A 32 4.78 -6.23 15.26
CA LEU A 32 5.98 -6.69 15.97
C LEU A 32 5.70 -7.02 17.43
N GLU A 33 4.88 -6.19 18.09
CA GLU A 33 4.48 -6.34 19.49
C GLU A 33 3.32 -7.33 19.68
N ARG A 34 2.78 -7.91 18.59
CA ARG A 34 1.56 -8.76 18.59
C ARG A 34 0.36 -8.10 19.26
N ASN A 35 0.27 -6.78 19.15
CA ASN A 35 -0.80 -5.97 19.71
C ASN A 35 -1.96 -5.89 18.71
N TRP A 36 -2.79 -6.93 18.68
CA TRP A 36 -3.93 -7.03 17.77
C TRP A 36 -4.95 -5.89 17.94
N PRO A 37 -5.30 -5.46 19.16
CA PRO A 37 -6.19 -4.30 19.34
C PRO A 37 -5.63 -3.02 18.71
N ALA A 38 -4.31 -2.77 18.83
CA ALA A 38 -3.69 -1.61 18.18
C ALA A 38 -3.71 -1.74 16.65
N MET A 39 -3.47 -2.93 16.11
CA MET A 39 -3.59 -3.21 14.67
C MET A 39 -5.00 -2.90 14.16
N ASP A 40 -6.04 -3.41 14.85
CA ASP A 40 -7.44 -3.19 14.48
C ASP A 40 -7.83 -1.71 14.53
N SER A 41 -7.20 -0.91 15.40
CA SER A 41 -7.45 0.53 15.47
C SER A 41 -6.79 1.33 14.33
N VAL A 42 -5.63 0.88 13.82
CA VAL A 42 -4.86 1.58 12.78
C VAL A 42 -5.37 1.25 11.38
N MET A 43 -5.88 0.05 11.16
CA MET A 43 -6.36 -0.42 9.84
C MET A 43 -7.42 0.49 9.20
N PRO A 44 -8.52 0.89 9.89
CA PRO A 44 -9.53 1.78 9.31
C PRO A 44 -8.96 3.17 8.94
N GLU A 45 -7.98 3.66 9.69
CA GLU A 45 -7.33 4.93 9.38
C GLU A 45 -6.49 4.85 8.11
N LEU A 46 -5.75 3.75 7.92
CA LEU A 46 -5.00 3.47 6.70
C LEU A 46 -5.93 3.35 5.48
N GLU A 47 -7.07 2.66 5.61
CA GLU A 47 -8.07 2.55 4.56
C GLU A 47 -8.63 3.93 4.15
N ARG A 48 -9.00 4.75 5.15
CA ARG A 48 -9.48 6.12 4.91
C ARG A 48 -8.43 7.00 4.24
N LEU A 49 -7.18 6.92 4.69
CA LEU A 49 -6.07 7.68 4.10
C LEU A 49 -5.79 7.22 2.66
N SER A 50 -5.82 5.92 2.40
CA SER A 50 -5.67 5.34 1.06
C SER A 50 -6.74 5.84 0.10
N ALA A 51 -8.02 5.79 0.49
CA ALA A 51 -9.11 6.34 -0.32
C ALA A 51 -8.96 7.85 -0.58
N THR A 52 -8.49 8.60 0.42
CA THR A 52 -8.24 10.03 0.30
C THR A 52 -7.07 10.32 -0.66
N LEU A 53 -5.99 9.53 -0.57
CA LEU A 53 -4.84 9.61 -1.48
C LEU A 53 -5.25 9.33 -2.92
N GLU A 54 -6.04 8.29 -3.16
CA GLU A 54 -6.54 7.95 -4.50
C GLU A 54 -7.41 9.09 -5.09
N ALA A 55 -8.25 9.72 -4.26
CA ALA A 55 -9.06 10.86 -4.70
C ALA A 55 -8.19 12.08 -5.06
N VAL A 56 -7.16 12.39 -4.28
CA VAL A 56 -6.21 13.49 -4.56
C VAL A 56 -5.37 13.19 -5.79
N GLU A 57 -4.90 11.96 -5.96
CA GLU A 57 -4.14 11.54 -7.13
C GLU A 57 -4.97 11.67 -8.42
N ARG A 58 -6.23 11.21 -8.42
CA ARG A 58 -7.14 11.39 -9.56
C ARG A 58 -7.34 12.86 -9.92
N ARG A 59 -7.52 13.73 -8.92
CA ARG A 59 -7.64 15.18 -9.13
C ARG A 59 -6.35 15.76 -9.71
N ARG A 60 -5.20 15.43 -9.13
CA ARG A 60 -3.89 15.87 -9.63
C ARG A 60 -3.68 15.44 -11.08
N HIS A 61 -3.99 14.19 -11.40
CA HIS A 61 -3.87 13.64 -12.75
C HIS A 61 -4.75 14.41 -13.75
N SER A 62 -6.02 14.66 -13.41
CA SER A 62 -6.93 15.46 -14.24
C SER A 62 -6.40 16.88 -14.48
N VAL A 63 -5.84 17.52 -13.45
CA VAL A 63 -5.27 18.87 -13.55
C VAL A 63 -4.02 18.88 -14.44
N VAL A 64 -3.15 17.89 -14.29
CA VAL A 64 -1.94 17.76 -15.13
C VAL A 64 -2.34 17.51 -16.59
N SER A 65 -3.30 16.61 -16.86
CA SER A 65 -3.78 16.33 -18.22
C SER A 65 -4.35 17.60 -18.88
N LYS A 66 -5.21 18.35 -18.18
CA LYS A 66 -5.72 19.65 -18.65
C LYS A 66 -4.61 20.67 -18.93
N LEU A 67 -3.60 20.73 -18.06
CA LEU A 67 -2.48 21.65 -18.22
C LEU A 67 -1.57 21.27 -19.41
N LYS A 68 -1.35 19.98 -19.65
CA LYS A 68 -0.61 19.49 -20.82
C LYS A 68 -1.33 19.85 -22.12
N LEU A 69 -2.63 19.56 -22.20
CA LEU A 69 -3.45 19.92 -23.36
C LEU A 69 -3.43 21.43 -23.64
N ALA A 70 -3.59 22.26 -22.59
CA ALA A 70 -3.52 23.72 -22.71
C ALA A 70 -2.13 24.23 -23.14
N ALA A 71 -1.08 23.46 -22.89
CA ALA A 71 0.29 23.77 -23.30
C ALA A 71 0.67 23.17 -24.67
N GLY A 72 -0.27 22.49 -25.35
CA GLY A 72 -0.03 21.80 -26.62
C GLY A 72 0.85 20.55 -26.49
N LEU A 73 0.88 19.93 -25.31
CA LEU A 73 1.62 18.69 -25.05
C LEU A 73 0.69 17.49 -25.16
N GLU A 74 1.25 16.35 -25.59
CA GLU A 74 0.57 15.07 -25.52
C GLU A 74 0.32 14.64 -24.07
N GLU A 75 -0.72 13.84 -23.84
CA GLU A 75 -1.03 13.33 -22.50
C GLU A 75 0.09 12.43 -21.95
N SER A 76 0.77 11.69 -22.83
CA SER A 76 1.94 10.84 -22.57
C SER A 76 3.19 11.64 -22.15
N ALA A 77 3.23 12.94 -22.43
CA ALA A 77 4.44 13.75 -22.23
C ALA A 77 4.92 13.71 -20.76
N PRO A 78 6.22 13.63 -20.49
CA PRO A 78 6.76 13.70 -19.13
C PRO A 78 6.35 14.98 -18.39
N PHE A 79 6.23 14.89 -17.06
CA PHE A 79 5.93 16.07 -16.23
C PHE A 79 6.99 17.18 -16.37
N ALA A 80 8.24 16.82 -16.62
CA ALA A 80 9.34 17.77 -16.85
C ALA A 80 9.05 18.69 -18.05
N GLU A 81 8.45 18.19 -19.13
CA GLU A 81 8.09 19.00 -20.30
C GLU A 81 7.01 20.02 -19.97
N LEU A 82 6.02 19.64 -19.15
CA LEU A 82 5.03 20.58 -18.64
C LEU A 82 5.70 21.71 -17.85
N VAL A 83 6.64 21.39 -16.95
CA VAL A 83 7.36 22.39 -16.14
C VAL A 83 8.11 23.40 -17.02
N LEU A 84 8.71 22.96 -18.12
CA LEU A 84 9.40 23.86 -19.07
C LEU A 84 8.45 24.87 -19.72
N LYS A 85 7.17 24.53 -19.91
CA LYS A 85 6.14 25.44 -20.47
C LYS A 85 5.54 26.40 -19.43
N VAL A 86 5.79 26.19 -18.14
CA VAL A 86 5.32 27.09 -17.07
C VAL A 86 6.19 28.35 -16.99
N LYS A 87 5.62 29.46 -16.47
CA LYS A 87 6.36 30.70 -16.18
C LYS A 87 7.57 30.44 -15.27
N PRO A 88 8.73 31.08 -15.50
CA PRO A 88 9.97 30.83 -14.75
C PRO A 88 9.79 30.89 -13.22
N ARG A 89 9.03 31.86 -12.71
CA ARG A 89 8.75 32.04 -11.27
C ARG A 89 8.13 30.81 -10.58
N ASP A 90 7.38 30.01 -11.33
CA ASP A 90 6.63 28.87 -10.80
C ASP A 90 7.38 27.53 -10.99
N ARG A 91 8.44 27.50 -11.82
CA ARG A 91 9.17 26.27 -12.19
C ARG A 91 9.94 25.66 -11.02
N ALA A 92 10.66 26.48 -10.26
CA ALA A 92 11.49 26.03 -9.14
C ALA A 92 10.62 25.36 -8.06
N GLU A 93 9.52 26.01 -7.69
CA GLU A 93 8.59 25.50 -6.70
C GLU A 93 7.89 24.21 -7.17
N LEU A 94 7.43 24.15 -8.43
CA LEU A 94 6.82 22.93 -8.98
C LEU A 94 7.81 21.75 -9.00
N THR A 95 9.06 22.01 -9.38
CA THR A 95 10.12 20.99 -9.37
C THR A 95 10.38 20.47 -7.96
N SER A 96 10.44 21.37 -6.97
CA SER A 96 10.60 21.00 -5.56
C SER A 96 9.45 20.14 -5.08
N LEU A 97 8.21 20.60 -5.26
CA LEU A 97 7.00 19.89 -4.81
C LEU A 97 6.87 18.51 -5.47
N TYR A 98 7.25 18.39 -6.74
CA TYR A 98 7.25 17.11 -7.44
C TYR A 98 8.31 16.15 -6.88
N ARG A 99 9.53 16.64 -6.58
CA ARG A 99 10.57 15.84 -5.93
C ARG A 99 10.15 15.38 -4.54
N ASP A 100 9.54 16.28 -3.75
CA ASP A 100 9.04 15.95 -2.41
C ASP A 100 7.99 14.83 -2.49
N LEU A 101 7.07 14.91 -3.46
CA LEU A 101 6.11 13.84 -3.72
C LEU A 101 6.81 12.52 -4.05
N GLN A 102 7.80 12.53 -4.96
CA GLN A 102 8.54 11.32 -5.32
C GLN A 102 9.25 10.69 -4.12
N ILE A 103 9.87 11.51 -3.26
CA ILE A 103 10.52 11.04 -2.03
C ILE A 103 9.49 10.42 -1.07
N SER A 104 8.34 11.07 -0.88
CA SER A 104 7.26 10.55 -0.03
C SER A 104 6.72 9.22 -0.54
N VAL A 105 6.54 9.06 -1.86
CA VAL A 105 6.15 7.78 -2.48
C VAL A 105 7.19 6.69 -2.22
N LEU A 106 8.47 6.99 -2.40
CA LEU A 106 9.55 6.02 -2.15
C LEU A 106 9.59 5.57 -0.69
N ARG A 107 9.38 6.48 0.26
CA ARG A 107 9.34 6.16 1.69
C ARG A 107 8.20 5.21 2.03
N VAL A 108 6.98 5.53 1.60
CA VAL A 108 5.80 4.66 1.79
C VAL A 108 6.06 3.29 1.18
N LYS A 109 6.50 3.22 -0.08
CA LYS A 109 6.81 1.95 -0.75
C LYS A 109 7.81 1.09 0.03
N ASN A 110 8.84 1.70 0.60
CA ASN A 110 9.83 1.00 1.42
C ASN A 110 9.22 0.46 2.71
N HIS A 111 8.37 1.24 3.39
CA HIS A 111 7.66 0.80 4.60
C HIS A 111 6.70 -0.35 4.30
N THR A 112 5.83 -0.20 3.29
CA THR A 112 4.91 -1.26 2.86
C THR A 112 5.65 -2.56 2.53
N SER A 113 6.75 -2.46 1.76
CA SER A 113 7.55 -3.63 1.36
C SER A 113 8.23 -4.31 2.56
N GLY A 114 8.64 -3.52 3.57
CA GLY A 114 9.20 -4.02 4.81
C GLY A 114 8.19 -4.80 5.64
N ILE A 115 6.97 -4.28 5.77
CA ILE A 115 5.86 -4.95 6.48
C ILE A 115 5.51 -6.27 5.79
N ASP A 116 5.31 -6.25 4.47
CA ASP A 116 4.97 -7.45 3.68
C ASP A 116 6.06 -8.53 3.78
N SER A 117 7.34 -8.14 3.73
CA SER A 117 8.46 -9.06 3.91
C SER A 117 8.49 -9.67 5.31
N TYR A 118 8.24 -8.87 6.35
CA TYR A 118 8.17 -9.35 7.73
C TYR A 118 7.02 -10.35 7.92
N VAL A 119 5.81 -9.98 7.51
CA VAL A 119 4.61 -10.82 7.68
C VAL A 119 4.78 -12.16 6.97
N ARG A 120 5.25 -12.16 5.71
CA ARG A 120 5.50 -13.39 4.95
C ARG A 120 6.52 -14.29 5.63
N ASN A 121 7.60 -13.72 6.15
CA ASN A 121 8.63 -14.49 6.86
C ASN A 121 8.09 -15.06 8.17
N SER A 122 7.34 -14.28 8.95
CA SER A 122 6.74 -14.72 10.21
C SER A 122 5.74 -15.86 10.02
N VAL A 123 4.86 -15.75 9.01
CA VAL A 123 3.90 -16.80 8.65
C VAL A 123 4.62 -18.06 8.18
N ARG A 124 5.65 -17.91 7.33
CA ARG A 124 6.45 -19.05 6.86
C ARG A 124 7.12 -19.77 8.03
N THR A 125 7.77 -19.05 8.94
CA THR A 125 8.41 -19.63 10.12
C THR A 125 7.40 -20.34 11.02
N ALA A 126 6.24 -19.72 11.28
CA ALA A 126 5.18 -20.34 12.07
C ALA A 126 4.69 -21.65 11.41
N ASN A 127 4.47 -21.64 10.08
CA ASN A 127 4.06 -22.83 9.35
C ASN A 127 5.13 -23.93 9.33
N THR A 128 6.42 -23.56 9.22
CA THR A 128 7.52 -24.53 9.33
C THR A 128 7.53 -25.18 10.70
N VAL A 129 7.49 -24.38 11.77
CA VAL A 129 7.49 -24.88 13.16
C VAL A 129 6.27 -25.76 13.43
N LEU A 130 5.06 -25.29 13.06
CA LEU A 130 3.84 -26.09 13.18
C LEU A 130 3.91 -27.38 12.37
N GLY A 131 4.56 -27.35 11.19
CA GLY A 131 4.78 -28.53 10.37
C GLY A 131 5.76 -29.55 10.97
N GLU A 132 6.64 -29.15 11.88
CA GLU A 132 7.49 -30.07 12.65
C GLU A 132 6.74 -30.67 13.84
N PHE A 133 5.93 -29.86 14.55
CA PHE A 133 5.14 -30.36 15.69
C PHE A 133 3.91 -31.18 15.29
N PHE A 134 3.34 -30.92 14.11
CA PHE A 134 2.16 -31.61 13.59
C PHE A 134 2.45 -32.20 12.20
N PRO A 135 3.36 -33.19 12.10
CA PRO A 135 3.76 -33.76 10.82
C PRO A 135 2.60 -34.43 10.09
N GLU A 136 1.55 -34.85 10.81
CA GLU A 136 0.37 -35.51 10.25
C GLU A 136 -0.49 -34.54 9.39
N ARG A 137 -0.35 -33.23 9.60
CA ARG A 137 -0.95 -32.20 8.74
C ARG A 137 -0.15 -31.93 7.46
N LYS A 138 1.09 -32.45 7.33
CA LYS A 138 1.87 -32.45 6.08
C LYS A 138 1.42 -33.55 5.10
N GLY A 139 0.38 -34.32 5.42
CA GLY A 139 -0.16 -35.40 4.59
C GLY A 139 -0.73 -34.89 3.26
N THR A 140 0.14 -34.75 2.25
CA THR A 140 -0.28 -34.80 0.85
C THR A 140 -0.66 -36.25 0.57
N ILE A 141 -1.95 -36.57 0.62
CA ILE A 141 -2.43 -37.89 0.22
C ILE A 141 -2.24 -37.97 -1.29
N TYR A 142 -1.14 -38.59 -1.73
CA TYR A 142 -1.03 -39.05 -3.11
C TYR A 142 -2.02 -40.19 -3.28
N SER A 143 -3.20 -39.89 -3.82
CA SER A 143 -4.06 -40.92 -4.37
C SER A 143 -3.31 -41.63 -5.51
N ARG A 144 -3.59 -42.92 -5.72
CA ARG A 144 -3.03 -43.71 -6.83
C ARG A 144 -3.36 -43.13 -8.23
N SER A 145 -4.21 -42.09 -8.30
CA SER A 145 -4.62 -41.35 -9.51
C SER A 145 -4.17 -39.88 -9.56
N GLY A 146 -3.31 -39.40 -8.65
CA GLY A 146 -2.65 -38.09 -8.77
C GLY A 146 -3.54 -36.84 -8.62
N ALA A 147 -4.76 -36.95 -8.09
CA ALA A 147 -5.63 -35.80 -7.86
C ALA A 147 -5.45 -35.22 -6.45
N HIS A 148 -5.15 -33.92 -6.37
CA HIS A 148 -5.06 -33.16 -5.12
C HIS A 148 -6.45 -32.97 -4.50
N SER A 149 -6.65 -33.41 -3.25
CA SER A 149 -7.82 -33.02 -2.46
C SER A 149 -7.37 -32.51 -1.10
N PRO A 150 -7.82 -31.33 -0.64
CA PRO A 150 -7.53 -30.87 0.71
C PRO A 150 -8.20 -31.80 1.72
N VAL A 151 -7.46 -32.20 2.75
CA VAL A 151 -7.95 -33.00 3.87
C VAL A 151 -9.03 -32.20 4.58
N ARG A 152 -10.30 -32.61 4.40
CA ARG A 152 -11.40 -32.16 5.26
C ARG A 152 -11.09 -32.61 6.67
N GLY A 153 -10.77 -31.66 7.55
CA GLY A 153 -10.70 -31.90 8.98
C GLY A 153 -12.03 -32.50 9.43
N SER A 154 -11.99 -33.71 9.96
CA SER A 154 -13.14 -34.31 10.62
C SER A 154 -13.30 -33.59 11.96
N ALA A 155 -14.19 -32.60 12.01
CA ALA A 155 -14.72 -32.09 13.26
C ALA A 155 -15.67 -33.16 13.82
N MET A 156 -15.24 -33.83 14.89
CA MET A 156 -16.07 -34.78 15.63
C MET A 156 -16.95 -33.98 16.59
N VAL A 157 -18.26 -33.94 16.33
CA VAL A 157 -19.26 -33.38 17.25
C VAL A 157 -19.60 -34.46 18.28
N LEU A 158 -19.23 -34.25 19.54
CA LEU A 158 -19.68 -35.08 20.64
C LEU A 158 -21.10 -34.64 21.03
N ASN A 159 -22.06 -35.55 20.87
CA ASN A 159 -23.43 -35.34 21.34
C ASN A 159 -23.49 -35.66 22.84
N HIS A 160 -23.95 -34.72 23.66
CA HIS A 160 -24.16 -34.91 25.11
C HIS A 160 -25.64 -35.22 25.36
N GLU A 161 -26.02 -36.49 25.32
CA GLU A 161 -27.24 -36.97 25.99
C GLU A 161 -27.06 -38.42 26.46
N LEU A 162 -27.02 -38.60 27.78
CA LEU A 162 -27.47 -39.77 28.53
C LEU A 162 -28.03 -39.29 29.87
#